data_AF-A0A7V0UHS5-F1
#
_entry.id   AF-A0A7V0UHS5-F1
#
_cell.length_a   1.000
_cell.length_b   1.000
_cell.length_c   1.000
_cell.angle_alpha   90.00
_cell.angle_beta   90.00
_cell.angle_gamma   90.00
#
_symmetry.space_group_name_H-M   'P 1'
#
loop_
_entity.id
_entity.type
_entity.pdbx_description
1 polymer ?
#
loop_
_entity_poly.entity_id
_entity_poly.type
_entity_poly.pdbx_seq_one_letter_code
_entity_poly.pdbx_strand_id
1 'polypeptide(L)'
;MWKTLLDSPAFQANVIESERPIAGRKIVACGMGVFVSASFADREITNPQPHLNARIISGLLSGDPIVLTREEIAAGNAGEGVDFINMYGTWRDGIMNGDQLAEVHALLGTSFVEHFAGYRFNRVLKEAVGHPRIALARATGTYRLVAEFEGSDSALFVVTRESALAAPYSVAAALYRYQAPVLRLRPAEQRLLTAALGGKTDAELSADLGLSIEAIKKRWMSIFERVEEFRPEILSQTDAYSDGRGPQKRHRVVAYVRTHPEELRPFSWGATRR
;
A
#
# COMPACT_ATOMS: atom_id res chain seq x y z
N MET A 1 8.65 20.42 -2.73
CA MET A 1 7.39 19.82 -2.25
C MET A 1 7.14 18.42 -2.84
N TRP A 2 6.80 18.26 -4.13
CA TRP A 2 6.51 16.92 -4.69
C TRP A 2 7.65 15.92 -4.50
N LYS A 3 8.90 16.35 -4.70
CA LYS A 3 10.08 15.53 -4.40
C LYS A 3 10.12 15.07 -2.93
N THR A 4 9.92 16.00 -2.00
CA THR A 4 9.85 15.73 -0.56
C THR A 4 8.76 14.72 -0.21
N LEU A 5 7.58 14.84 -0.84
CA LEU A 5 6.48 13.90 -0.63
C LEU A 5 6.79 12.53 -1.23
N LEU A 6 7.35 12.48 -2.45
CA LEU A 6 7.77 11.23 -3.09
C LEU A 6 8.88 10.49 -2.32
N ASP A 7 9.74 11.23 -1.62
CA ASP A 7 10.79 10.68 -0.77
C ASP A 7 10.25 10.28 0.63
N SER A 8 8.99 10.60 0.95
CA SER A 8 8.38 10.28 2.24
C SER A 8 7.94 8.82 2.33
N PRO A 9 8.30 8.08 3.40
CA PRO A 9 7.85 6.70 3.60
C PRO A 9 6.33 6.58 3.83
N ALA A 10 5.67 7.69 4.15
CA ALA A 10 4.23 7.74 4.34
C ALA A 10 3.45 8.03 3.05
N PHE A 11 4.12 8.37 1.97
CA PHE A 11 3.48 8.60 0.68
C PHE A 11 3.69 7.39 -0.23
N GLN A 12 2.63 6.99 -0.92
CA GLN A 12 2.72 5.93 -1.93
C GLN A 12 1.95 6.34 -3.18
N ALA A 13 2.53 6.03 -4.34
CA ALA A 13 1.92 6.28 -5.62
C ALA A 13 2.25 5.16 -6.60
N ASN A 14 1.32 4.94 -7.53
CA ASN A 14 1.49 4.04 -8.66
C ASN A 14 0.93 4.69 -9.94
N VAL A 15 1.44 4.22 -11.08
CA VAL A 15 0.95 4.60 -12.40
C VAL A 15 0.53 3.35 -13.15
N ILE A 16 -0.50 3.47 -13.97
CA ILE A 16 -0.87 2.44 -14.94
C ILE A 16 -0.39 2.91 -16.30
N GLU A 17 0.46 2.08 -16.91
CA GLU A 17 0.98 2.29 -18.24
C GLU A 17 0.29 1.38 -19.23
N SER A 18 -0.05 1.93 -20.39
CA SER A 18 -0.41 1.16 -21.57
C SER A 18 0.86 0.61 -22.22
N GLU A 19 0.82 -0.66 -22.67
CA GLU A 19 1.93 -1.26 -23.43
C GLU A 19 2.19 -0.48 -24.73
N ARG A 20 1.11 -0.09 -25.41
CA ARG A 20 1.14 0.79 -26.59
C ARG A 20 0.48 2.12 -26.24
N PRO A 21 1.09 3.27 -26.56
CA PRO A 21 0.53 4.56 -26.21
C PRO A 21 -0.89 4.76 -26.74
N ILE A 22 -1.81 5.13 -25.86
CA ILE A 22 -3.19 5.49 -26.20
C ILE A 22 -3.25 6.99 -26.41
N ALA A 23 -3.65 7.45 -27.60
CA ALA A 23 -3.59 8.86 -28.01
C ALA A 23 -2.21 9.50 -27.75
N GLY A 24 -1.13 8.74 -27.99
CA GLY A 24 0.26 9.19 -27.77
C GLY A 24 0.68 9.25 -26.30
N ARG A 25 -0.12 8.72 -25.36
CA ARG A 25 0.19 8.70 -23.92
C ARG A 25 0.42 7.28 -23.43
N LYS A 26 1.56 7.06 -22.77
CA LYS A 26 1.88 5.78 -22.13
C LYS A 26 1.20 5.64 -20.76
N ILE A 27 1.35 6.64 -19.89
CA ILE A 27 0.67 6.70 -18.59
C ILE A 27 -0.78 7.11 -18.79
N VAL A 28 -1.71 6.20 -18.48
CA VAL A 28 -3.16 6.38 -18.66
C VAL A 28 -3.90 6.62 -17.36
N ALA A 29 -3.33 6.20 -16.22
CA ALA A 29 -3.90 6.40 -14.90
C ALA A 29 -2.84 6.48 -13.80
N CYS A 30 -3.21 7.03 -12.65
CA CYS A 30 -2.38 7.00 -11.44
C CYS A 30 -3.22 6.90 -10.17
N GLY A 31 -2.62 6.29 -9.15
CA GLY A 31 -3.13 6.21 -7.78
C GLY A 31 -2.12 6.81 -6.81
N MET A 32 -2.60 7.50 -5.79
CA MET A 32 -1.78 8.17 -4.77
C MET A 32 -2.49 8.16 -3.43
N GLY A 33 -1.73 8.00 -2.35
CA GLY A 33 -2.24 8.24 -1.01
C GLY A 33 -1.15 8.39 0.03
N VAL A 34 -1.58 8.74 1.23
CA VAL A 34 -0.68 9.15 2.31
C VAL A 34 -1.18 8.67 3.67
N PHE A 35 -0.26 8.19 4.51
CA PHE A 35 -0.54 7.88 5.91
C PHE A 35 -0.55 9.16 6.73
N VAL A 36 -1.60 9.37 7.51
CA VAL A 36 -1.82 10.60 8.28
C VAL A 36 -1.95 10.34 9.78
N SER A 37 -1.73 11.37 10.57
CA SER A 37 -1.97 11.33 12.01
C SER A 37 -3.45 11.14 12.34
N ALA A 38 -3.71 10.42 13.44
CA ALA A 38 -5.07 10.20 13.91
C ALA A 38 -5.80 11.51 14.20
N SER A 39 -5.10 12.51 14.75
CA SER A 39 -5.66 13.84 15.01
C SER A 39 -6.08 14.57 13.74
N PHE A 40 -5.33 14.41 12.64
CA PHE A 40 -5.74 14.92 11.34
C PHE A 40 -7.01 14.21 10.86
N ALA A 41 -7.02 12.88 10.84
CA ALA A 41 -8.16 12.09 10.38
C ALA A 41 -9.44 12.35 11.23
N ASP A 42 -9.30 12.49 12.55
CA ASP A 42 -10.39 12.83 13.46
C ASP A 42 -10.98 14.20 13.14
N ARG A 43 -10.13 15.19 12.89
CA ARG A 43 -10.57 16.54 12.48
C ARG A 43 -11.33 16.50 11.16
N GLU A 44 -10.83 15.73 10.19
CA GLU A 44 -11.48 15.61 8.87
C GLU A 44 -12.85 14.92 8.95
N ILE A 45 -13.09 14.08 9.97
CA ILE A 45 -14.40 13.46 10.20
C ILE A 45 -15.33 14.36 11.00
N THR A 46 -14.81 15.03 12.02
CA THR A 46 -15.62 15.84 12.97
C THR A 46 -15.95 17.23 12.46
N ASN A 47 -15.05 17.84 11.67
CA ASN A 47 -15.25 19.13 11.02
C ASN A 47 -14.79 19.04 9.56
N PRO A 48 -15.55 18.33 8.71
CA PRO A 48 -15.16 18.07 7.34
C PRO A 48 -15.14 19.35 6.52
N GLN A 49 -14.15 19.50 5.63
CA GLN A 49 -14.00 20.65 4.73
C GLN A 49 -13.72 20.16 3.29
N PRO A 50 -14.08 20.89 2.23
CA PRO A 50 -13.77 20.51 0.84
C PRO A 50 -12.31 20.75 0.48
N HIS A 51 -11.76 20.01 -0.49
CA HIS A 51 -10.36 20.08 -0.95
C HIS A 51 -9.34 19.46 0.03
N LEU A 52 -9.64 18.26 0.54
CA LEU A 52 -8.80 17.45 1.42
C LEU A 52 -7.34 17.37 0.95
N ASN A 53 -7.12 17.07 -0.32
CA ASN A 53 -5.76 16.96 -0.87
C ASN A 53 -5.01 18.30 -0.82
N ALA A 54 -5.69 19.40 -1.12
CA ALA A 54 -5.09 20.73 -1.07
C ALA A 54 -4.73 21.11 0.37
N ARG A 55 -5.57 20.75 1.35
CA ARG A 55 -5.27 20.96 2.78
C ARG A 55 -4.07 20.13 3.26
N ILE A 56 -3.96 18.88 2.84
CA ILE A 56 -2.78 18.06 3.18
C ILE A 56 -1.52 18.71 2.60
N ILE A 57 -1.54 19.11 1.33
CA ILE A 57 -0.43 19.79 0.67
C ILE A 57 -0.09 21.11 1.38
N SER A 58 -1.10 21.92 1.70
CA SER A 58 -0.91 23.21 2.38
C SER A 58 -0.32 23.01 3.78
N GLY A 59 -0.81 22.06 4.56
CA GLY A 59 -0.28 21.82 5.91
C GLY A 59 1.13 21.26 5.88
N LEU A 60 1.47 20.42 4.90
CA LEU A 60 2.85 19.98 4.68
C LEU A 60 3.80 21.14 4.35
N LEU A 61 3.34 22.12 3.56
CA LEU A 61 4.12 23.33 3.26
C LEU A 61 4.30 24.22 4.50
N SER A 62 3.34 24.22 5.41
CA SER A 62 3.39 24.94 6.69
C SER A 62 4.17 24.21 7.78
N GLY A 63 4.59 22.96 7.54
CA GLY A 63 5.29 22.13 8.54
C GLY A 63 4.37 21.46 9.56
N ASP A 64 3.08 21.37 9.29
CA ASP A 64 2.12 20.69 10.17
C ASP A 64 2.42 19.18 10.23
N PRO A 65 2.33 18.54 11.42
CA PRO A 65 2.55 17.10 11.59
C PRO A 65 1.32 16.29 11.13
N ILE A 66 0.98 16.42 9.85
CA ILE A 66 -0.16 15.74 9.21
C ILE A 66 0.21 14.33 8.78
N VAL A 67 1.40 14.17 8.22
CA VAL A 67 1.86 12.93 7.58
C VAL A 67 2.77 12.17 8.54
N LEU A 68 2.55 10.86 8.63
CA LEU A 68 3.32 10.01 9.54
C LEU A 68 4.78 9.85 9.10
N THR A 69 5.66 9.62 10.06
CA THR A 69 7.00 9.07 9.85
C THR A 69 6.96 7.55 9.67
N ARG A 70 8.07 6.94 9.26
CA ARG A 70 8.16 5.47 9.15
C ARG A 70 8.00 4.82 10.52
N GLU A 71 8.52 5.44 11.56
CA GLU A 71 8.48 4.99 12.95
C GLU A 71 7.06 5.02 13.49
N GLU A 72 6.31 6.08 13.21
CA GLU A 72 4.89 6.18 13.58
C GLU A 72 4.03 5.15 12.82
N ILE A 73 4.30 4.91 11.53
CA ILE A 73 3.64 3.83 10.78
C ILE A 73 3.96 2.47 11.43
N ALA A 74 5.22 2.23 11.81
CA ALA A 74 5.63 0.99 12.46
C ALA A 74 4.97 0.79 13.82
N ALA A 75 4.83 1.87 14.61
CA ALA A 75 4.11 1.86 15.87
C ALA A 75 2.60 1.62 15.67
N GLY A 76 1.99 2.28 14.68
CA GLY A 76 0.58 2.08 14.33
C GLY A 76 0.28 0.64 13.90
N ASN A 77 1.13 0.04 13.06
CA ASN A 77 0.98 -1.37 12.68
C ASN A 77 1.08 -2.33 13.89
N ALA A 78 1.93 -2.02 14.86
CA ALA A 78 2.07 -2.81 16.09
C ALA A 78 0.93 -2.56 17.10
N GLY A 79 0.36 -1.36 17.13
CA GLY A 79 -0.63 -0.90 18.09
C GLY A 79 -2.03 -0.73 17.50
N GLU A 80 -2.58 0.48 17.60
CA GLU A 80 -3.99 0.78 17.28
C GLU A 80 -4.34 0.78 15.78
N GLY A 81 -3.34 0.80 14.91
CA GLY A 81 -3.49 0.90 13.47
C GLY A 81 -3.06 2.25 12.90
N VAL A 82 -3.22 2.41 11.59
CA VAL A 82 -2.84 3.61 10.84
C VAL A 82 -4.04 4.15 10.06
N ASP A 83 -4.13 5.47 9.98
CA ASP A 83 -5.10 6.17 9.14
C ASP A 83 -4.46 6.57 7.80
N PHE A 84 -5.26 6.48 6.74
CA PHE A 84 -4.78 6.68 5.38
C PHE A 84 -5.75 7.51 4.57
N ILE A 85 -5.21 8.47 3.81
CA ILE A 85 -5.96 9.25 2.84
C ILE A 85 -5.66 8.69 1.46
N ASN A 86 -6.67 8.11 0.81
CA ASN A 86 -6.65 7.86 -0.62
C ASN A 86 -6.84 9.20 -1.32
N MET A 87 -5.72 9.88 -1.59
CA MET A 87 -5.71 11.21 -2.17
C MET A 87 -6.32 11.18 -3.57
N TYR A 88 -5.90 10.23 -4.41
CA TYR A 88 -6.35 10.23 -5.80
C TYR A 88 -6.28 8.85 -6.43
N GLY A 89 -7.33 8.49 -7.16
CA GLY A 89 -7.30 7.48 -8.22
C GLY A 89 -7.89 8.13 -9.46
N THR A 90 -7.05 8.40 -10.45
CA THR A 90 -7.45 9.12 -11.66
C THR A 90 -6.97 8.44 -12.91
N TRP A 91 -7.57 8.85 -14.00
CA TRP A 91 -7.25 8.41 -15.34
C TRP A 91 -7.35 9.62 -16.27
N ARG A 92 -6.77 9.49 -17.46
CA ARG A 92 -6.89 10.50 -18.49
C ARG A 92 -8.27 10.39 -19.13
N ASP A 93 -9.09 11.41 -18.94
CA ASP A 93 -10.40 11.50 -19.57
C ASP A 93 -10.28 11.68 -21.09
N GLY A 94 -11.22 11.11 -21.84
CA GLY A 94 -11.38 11.32 -23.28
C GLY A 94 -10.38 10.61 -24.20
N ILE A 95 -9.40 9.86 -23.66
CA ILE A 95 -8.44 9.10 -24.49
C ILE A 95 -8.74 7.60 -24.59
N MET A 96 -9.59 7.07 -23.71
CA MET A 96 -9.94 5.65 -23.63
C MET A 96 -11.39 5.41 -24.05
N ASN A 97 -11.65 4.28 -24.69
CA ASN A 97 -13.00 3.77 -24.91
C ASN A 97 -13.58 3.14 -23.63
N GLY A 98 -14.84 2.69 -23.68
CA GLY A 98 -15.54 2.13 -22.51
C GLY A 98 -14.84 0.91 -21.89
N ASP A 99 -14.36 -0.02 -22.71
CA ASP A 99 -13.70 -1.25 -22.24
C ASP A 99 -12.34 -0.95 -21.59
N GLN A 100 -11.55 -0.08 -22.21
CA GLN A 100 -10.27 0.40 -21.68
C GLN A 100 -10.46 1.12 -20.34
N LEU A 101 -11.51 1.94 -20.22
CA LEU A 101 -11.82 2.64 -18.99
C LEU A 101 -12.22 1.66 -17.88
N ALA A 102 -13.04 0.65 -18.20
CA ALA A 102 -13.42 -0.39 -17.25
C ALA A 102 -12.21 -1.20 -16.77
N GLU A 103 -11.30 -1.55 -17.67
CA GLU A 103 -10.03 -2.22 -17.34
C GLU A 103 -9.16 -1.36 -16.42
N VAL A 104 -8.98 -0.07 -16.72
CA VAL A 104 -8.23 0.85 -15.87
C VAL A 104 -8.87 1.00 -14.49
N HIS A 105 -10.19 1.07 -14.39
CA HIS A 105 -10.87 1.11 -13.09
C HIS A 105 -10.62 -0.16 -12.27
N ALA A 106 -10.68 -1.34 -12.91
CA ALA A 106 -10.39 -2.61 -12.26
C ALA A 106 -8.93 -2.64 -11.76
N LEU A 107 -7.97 -2.25 -12.60
CA LEU A 107 -6.55 -2.18 -12.27
C LEU A 107 -6.24 -1.18 -11.15
N LEU A 108 -6.90 -0.01 -11.13
CA LEU A 108 -6.76 0.94 -10.02
C LEU A 108 -7.24 0.33 -8.70
N GLY A 109 -8.36 -0.40 -8.72
CA GLY A 109 -8.90 -1.08 -7.55
C GLY A 109 -7.99 -2.21 -7.03
N THR A 110 -7.54 -3.09 -7.92
CA THR A 110 -6.68 -4.23 -7.54
C THR A 110 -5.29 -3.77 -7.11
N SER A 111 -4.67 -2.84 -7.86
CA SER A 111 -3.35 -2.31 -7.51
C SER A 111 -3.36 -1.59 -6.17
N PHE A 112 -4.44 -0.90 -5.81
CA PHE A 112 -4.60 -0.31 -4.48
C PHE A 112 -4.52 -1.40 -3.40
N VAL A 113 -5.28 -2.48 -3.54
CA VAL A 113 -5.25 -3.57 -2.56
C VAL A 113 -3.89 -4.25 -2.49
N GLU A 114 -3.24 -4.51 -3.62
CA GLU A 114 -1.90 -5.10 -3.65
C GLU A 114 -0.85 -4.22 -2.96
N HIS A 115 -0.88 -2.91 -3.20
CA HIS A 115 0.09 -1.99 -2.62
C HIS A 115 -0.10 -1.80 -1.10
N PHE A 116 -1.35 -1.81 -0.65
CA PHE A 116 -1.72 -1.44 0.72
C PHE A 116 -2.11 -2.63 1.62
N ALA A 117 -2.23 -3.87 1.11
CA ALA A 117 -2.52 -5.03 1.95
C ALA A 117 -1.44 -5.24 3.03
N GLY A 118 -1.82 -5.72 4.21
CA GLY A 118 -0.90 -6.02 5.31
C GLY A 118 -0.57 -4.85 6.22
N TYR A 119 -1.00 -3.62 5.91
CA TYR A 119 -1.05 -2.55 6.91
C TYR A 119 -2.21 -2.77 7.86
N ARG A 120 -2.05 -2.38 9.12
CA ARG A 120 -3.14 -2.41 10.11
C ARG A 120 -3.99 -1.15 9.96
N PHE A 121 -4.86 -1.09 8.97
CA PHE A 121 -5.70 0.10 8.78
C PHE A 121 -6.71 0.26 9.90
N ASN A 122 -6.78 1.48 10.43
CA ASN A 122 -7.91 1.96 11.22
C ASN A 122 -9.00 2.50 10.28
N ARG A 123 -8.67 3.55 9.51
CA ARG A 123 -9.60 4.18 8.55
C ARG A 123 -8.90 4.51 7.24
N VAL A 124 -9.65 4.44 6.15
CA VAL A 124 -9.26 4.94 4.83
C VAL A 124 -10.24 6.02 4.41
N LEU A 125 -9.79 7.27 4.31
CA LEU A 125 -10.62 8.40 3.90
C LEU A 125 -10.34 8.76 2.43
N LYS A 126 -11.34 9.34 1.78
CA LYS A 126 -11.26 9.81 0.39
C LYS A 126 -12.23 10.95 0.17
N GLU A 127 -11.78 12.02 -0.46
CA GLU A 127 -12.67 12.98 -1.09
C GLU A 127 -12.95 12.54 -2.54
N ALA A 128 -14.22 12.32 -2.88
CA ALA A 128 -14.63 12.08 -4.25
C ALA A 128 -15.07 13.40 -4.88
N VAL A 129 -14.50 13.73 -6.04
CA VAL A 129 -14.78 14.98 -6.77
C VAL A 129 -15.48 14.67 -8.09
N GLY A 130 -16.62 15.33 -8.31
CA GLY A 130 -17.52 15.17 -9.43
C GLY A 130 -18.55 14.05 -9.22
N HIS A 131 -19.74 14.25 -9.79
CA HIS A 131 -20.86 13.31 -9.74
C HIS A 131 -20.48 11.84 -10.03
N PRO A 132 -19.71 11.52 -11.09
CA PRO A 132 -19.35 10.13 -11.38
C PRO A 132 -18.56 9.45 -10.26
N ARG A 133 -17.63 10.17 -9.60
CA ARG A 133 -16.79 9.61 -8.54
C ARG A 133 -17.55 9.46 -7.23
N ILE A 134 -18.47 10.38 -6.93
CA ILE A 134 -19.39 10.29 -5.79
C ILE A 134 -20.33 9.10 -5.97
N ALA A 135 -20.94 8.95 -7.15
CA ALA A 135 -21.81 7.83 -7.48
C ALA A 135 -21.06 6.48 -7.36
N LEU A 136 -19.84 6.41 -7.90
CA LEU A 136 -18.99 5.22 -7.78
C LEU A 136 -18.69 4.89 -6.31
N ALA A 137 -18.28 5.87 -5.50
CA ALA A 137 -18.01 5.64 -4.07
C ALA A 137 -19.24 5.06 -3.35
N ARG A 138 -20.43 5.64 -3.57
CA ARG A 138 -21.70 5.16 -3.01
C ARG A 138 -22.05 3.74 -3.46
N ALA A 139 -21.84 3.42 -4.73
CA ALA A 139 -22.17 2.13 -5.32
C ALA A 139 -21.35 0.96 -4.77
N THR A 140 -20.14 1.20 -4.22
CA THR A 140 -19.29 0.13 -3.67
C THR A 140 -19.85 -0.52 -2.40
N GLY A 141 -20.73 0.16 -1.66
CA GLY A 141 -21.23 -0.28 -0.36
C GLY A 141 -20.20 -0.25 0.79
N THR A 142 -18.92 -0.01 0.52
CA THR A 142 -17.88 0.10 1.56
C THR A 142 -17.66 1.51 2.06
N TYR A 143 -17.75 2.50 1.19
CA TYR A 143 -17.58 3.89 1.54
C TYR A 143 -18.81 4.41 2.28
N ARG A 144 -18.62 4.85 3.52
CA ARG A 144 -19.62 5.60 4.29
C ARG A 144 -19.43 7.09 4.03
N LEU A 145 -20.53 7.78 3.74
CA LEU A 145 -20.53 9.23 3.57
C LEU A 145 -20.26 9.90 4.92
N VAL A 146 -19.31 10.83 4.95
CA VAL A 146 -19.02 11.70 6.10
C VAL A 146 -19.71 13.06 5.89
N ALA A 147 -19.50 13.67 4.72
CA ALA A 147 -20.11 14.95 4.37
C ALA A 147 -20.22 15.13 2.85
N GLU A 148 -21.24 15.86 2.43
CA GLU A 148 -21.30 16.52 1.11
C GLU A 148 -21.03 18.00 1.33
N PHE A 149 -20.24 18.61 0.45
CA PHE A 149 -19.81 19.99 0.63
C PHE A 149 -20.65 20.93 -0.22
N GLU A 150 -21.49 21.74 0.42
CA GLU A 150 -22.29 22.76 -0.29
C GLU A 150 -21.38 23.71 -1.09
N GLY A 151 -21.75 23.99 -2.34
CA GLY A 151 -20.96 24.83 -3.25
C GLY A 151 -19.70 24.16 -3.82
N SER A 152 -19.47 22.87 -3.53
CA SER A 152 -18.44 22.04 -4.15
C SER A 152 -19.07 20.80 -4.76
N ASP A 153 -18.56 20.34 -5.90
CA ASP A 153 -18.96 19.06 -6.49
C ASP A 153 -18.24 17.88 -5.80
N SER A 154 -18.04 17.93 -4.48
CA SER A 154 -17.26 16.93 -3.74
C SER A 154 -17.93 16.45 -2.46
N ALA A 155 -17.57 15.21 -2.09
CA ALA A 155 -18.03 14.58 -0.86
C ALA A 155 -16.90 13.77 -0.21
N LEU A 156 -16.85 13.82 1.12
CA LEU A 156 -15.91 13.04 1.93
C LEU A 156 -16.52 11.69 2.29
N PHE A 157 -15.73 10.65 2.10
CA PHE A 157 -16.08 9.28 2.46
C PHE A 157 -15.01 8.65 3.35
N VAL A 158 -15.44 7.68 4.15
CA VAL A 158 -14.58 6.85 4.99
C VAL A 158 -14.90 5.37 4.80
N VAL A 159 -13.85 4.56 4.78
CA VAL A 159 -13.94 3.11 4.95
C VAL A 159 -13.34 2.78 6.32
N THR A 160 -14.06 1.96 7.06
CA THR A 160 -13.63 1.33 8.31
C THR A 160 -13.69 -0.19 8.16
N ARG A 161 -13.04 -0.92 9.08
CA ARG A 161 -13.13 -2.39 9.13
C ARG A 161 -14.58 -2.88 9.10
N GLU A 162 -15.45 -2.26 9.90
CA GLU A 162 -16.86 -2.62 9.96
C GLU A 162 -17.54 -2.45 8.59
N SER A 163 -17.40 -1.29 7.96
CA SER A 163 -18.01 -1.03 6.65
C SER A 163 -17.45 -1.93 5.55
N ALA A 164 -16.16 -2.25 5.59
CA ALA A 164 -15.50 -3.10 4.61
C ALA A 164 -15.96 -4.56 4.71
N LEU A 165 -16.16 -5.07 5.94
CA LEU A 165 -16.61 -6.43 6.19
C LEU A 165 -18.12 -6.61 6.04
N ALA A 166 -18.90 -5.54 6.21
CA ALA A 166 -20.35 -5.56 6.03
C ALA A 166 -20.77 -5.63 4.54
N ALA A 167 -19.90 -5.19 3.62
CA ALA A 167 -20.20 -5.20 2.20
C ALA A 167 -19.83 -6.55 1.55
N PRO A 168 -20.80 -7.32 1.03
CA PRO A 168 -20.53 -8.61 0.42
C PRO A 168 -19.55 -8.51 -0.76
N TYR A 169 -18.62 -9.46 -0.85
CA TYR A 169 -17.64 -9.57 -1.95
C TYR A 169 -16.73 -8.34 -2.14
N SER A 170 -16.66 -7.46 -1.15
CA SER A 170 -15.83 -6.26 -1.22
C SER A 170 -14.34 -6.60 -1.31
N VAL A 171 -13.68 -6.13 -2.36
CA VAL A 171 -12.22 -6.18 -2.47
C VAL A 171 -11.55 -5.34 -1.37
N ALA A 172 -12.21 -4.28 -0.88
CA ALA A 172 -11.71 -3.47 0.23
C ALA A 172 -11.65 -4.24 1.56
N ALA A 173 -12.42 -5.33 1.73
CA ALA A 173 -12.30 -6.21 2.89
C ALA A 173 -10.89 -6.81 3.01
N ALA A 174 -10.19 -7.02 1.90
CA ALA A 174 -8.82 -7.53 1.89
C ALA A 174 -7.82 -6.58 2.55
N LEU A 175 -8.07 -5.26 2.53
CA LEU A 175 -7.23 -4.26 3.20
C LEU A 175 -7.28 -4.40 4.73
N TYR A 176 -8.40 -4.92 5.27
CA TYR A 176 -8.62 -5.07 6.70
C TYR A 176 -8.35 -6.50 7.21
N ARG A 177 -7.81 -7.38 6.35
CA ARG A 177 -7.26 -8.67 6.76
C ARG A 177 -5.83 -8.45 7.26
N TYR A 178 -5.73 -8.02 8.51
CA TYR A 178 -4.45 -7.81 9.17
C TYR A 178 -4.09 -9.00 10.08
N GLN A 179 -2.83 -9.40 10.02
CA GLN A 179 -2.16 -10.26 11.00
C GLN A 179 -0.88 -9.57 11.44
N ALA A 180 -0.42 -9.83 12.66
CA ALA A 180 0.89 -9.33 13.07
C ALA A 180 1.98 -10.10 12.31
N PRO A 181 3.01 -9.43 11.76
CA PRO A 181 4.14 -10.11 11.16
C PRO A 181 4.81 -11.02 12.20
N VAL A 182 5.52 -12.06 11.74
CA VAL A 182 6.20 -13.01 12.63
C VAL A 182 7.66 -13.25 12.26
N LEU A 183 8.05 -13.02 11.00
CA LEU A 183 9.44 -13.21 10.54
C LEU A 183 10.40 -12.15 11.09
N ARG A 184 9.85 -11.08 11.65
CA ARG A 184 10.63 -9.99 12.28
C ARG A 184 11.60 -9.29 11.32
N LEU A 185 11.29 -9.32 10.01
CA LEU A 185 12.15 -8.81 8.94
C LEU A 185 12.62 -7.36 9.21
N ARG A 186 13.90 -7.12 8.94
CA ARG A 186 14.53 -5.81 9.03
C ARG A 186 14.16 -4.95 7.81
N PRO A 187 14.23 -3.62 7.88
CA PRO A 187 13.87 -2.74 6.76
C PRO A 187 14.60 -3.02 5.44
N ALA A 188 15.86 -3.49 5.50
CA ALA A 188 16.62 -3.86 4.31
C ALA A 188 16.16 -5.19 3.69
N GLU A 189 15.64 -6.11 4.49
CA GLU A 189 15.12 -7.41 4.09
C GLU A 189 13.72 -7.27 3.52
N GLN A 190 12.87 -6.46 4.18
CA GLN A 190 11.56 -6.06 3.66
C GLN A 190 11.68 -5.45 2.26
N ARG A 191 12.58 -4.49 2.08
CA ARG A 191 12.84 -3.88 0.76
C ARG A 191 13.26 -4.89 -0.31
N LEU A 192 14.13 -5.84 0.04
CA LEU A 192 14.56 -6.88 -0.89
C LEU A 192 13.39 -7.79 -1.28
N LEU A 193 12.61 -8.24 -0.30
CA LEU A 193 11.47 -9.14 -0.54
C LEU A 193 10.35 -8.46 -1.32
N THR A 194 10.04 -7.19 -1.03
CA THR A 194 9.09 -6.40 -1.81
C THR A 194 9.52 -6.32 -3.28
N ALA A 195 10.80 -6.07 -3.57
CA ALA A 195 11.31 -6.05 -4.94
C ALA A 195 11.29 -7.44 -5.61
N ALA A 196 11.55 -8.50 -4.83
CA ALA A 196 11.57 -9.88 -5.31
C ALA A 196 10.17 -10.46 -5.62
N LEU A 197 9.09 -9.87 -5.12
CA LEU A 197 7.71 -10.30 -5.41
C LEU A 197 7.41 -10.35 -6.91
N GLY A 198 8.04 -9.47 -7.69
CA GLY A 198 7.93 -9.41 -9.15
C GLY A 198 8.73 -10.48 -9.92
N GLY A 199 9.35 -11.45 -9.22
CA GLY A 199 10.09 -12.54 -9.87
C GLY A 199 11.46 -12.16 -10.43
N LYS A 200 12.01 -11.02 -9.98
CA LYS A 200 13.30 -10.48 -10.44
C LYS A 200 14.49 -11.36 -10.05
N THR A 201 15.48 -11.42 -10.92
CA THR A 201 16.79 -12.05 -10.69
C THR A 201 17.66 -11.23 -9.71
N ASP A 202 18.71 -11.83 -9.15
CA ASP A 202 19.63 -11.09 -8.26
C ASP A 202 20.31 -9.91 -8.97
N ALA A 203 20.52 -9.99 -10.29
CA ALA A 203 21.10 -8.91 -11.09
C ALA A 203 20.13 -7.73 -11.25
N GLU A 204 18.86 -8.02 -11.53
CA GLU A 204 17.81 -6.99 -11.59
C GLU A 204 17.58 -6.36 -10.21
N LEU A 205 17.53 -7.17 -9.15
CA LEU A 205 17.40 -6.69 -7.77
C LEU A 205 18.60 -5.82 -7.35
N SER A 206 19.80 -6.18 -7.78
CA SER A 206 21.02 -5.40 -7.56
C SER A 206 20.94 -4.02 -8.23
N ALA A 207 20.52 -3.98 -9.49
CA ALA A 207 20.34 -2.73 -10.23
C ALA A 207 19.25 -1.85 -9.60
N ASP A 208 18.08 -2.42 -9.32
CA ASP A 208 16.93 -1.68 -8.78
C ASP A 208 17.17 -1.11 -7.39
N LEU A 209 17.88 -1.86 -6.53
CA LEU A 209 18.14 -1.45 -5.15
C LEU A 209 19.44 -0.67 -5.00
N GLY A 210 20.25 -0.55 -6.06
CA GLY A 210 21.57 0.09 -6.02
C GLY A 210 22.55 -0.62 -5.09
N LEU A 211 22.57 -1.97 -5.12
CA LEU A 211 23.39 -2.82 -4.23
C LEU A 211 24.29 -3.74 -5.03
N SER A 212 25.43 -4.16 -4.47
CA SER A 212 26.22 -5.23 -5.08
C SER A 212 25.51 -6.59 -5.01
N ILE A 213 25.85 -7.50 -5.93
CA ILE A 213 25.35 -8.88 -5.92
C ILE A 213 25.67 -9.59 -4.60
N GLU A 214 26.85 -9.33 -4.04
CA GLU A 214 27.28 -9.87 -2.74
C GLU A 214 26.37 -9.37 -1.61
N ALA A 215 25.98 -8.09 -1.65
CA ALA A 215 25.05 -7.53 -0.68
C ALA A 215 23.65 -8.16 -0.81
N ILE A 216 23.18 -8.44 -2.04
CA ILE A 216 21.93 -9.19 -2.28
C ILE A 216 22.02 -10.60 -1.69
N LYS A 217 23.09 -11.34 -1.97
CA LYS A 217 23.30 -12.70 -1.41
C LYS A 217 23.34 -12.69 0.11
N LYS A 218 24.05 -11.73 0.73
CA LYS A 218 24.11 -11.57 2.19
C LYS A 218 22.74 -11.29 2.81
N ARG A 219 21.92 -10.46 2.15
CA ARG A 219 20.55 -10.20 2.61
C ARG A 219 19.66 -11.44 2.50
N TRP A 220 19.78 -12.23 1.44
CA TRP A 220 19.08 -13.52 1.33
C TRP A 220 19.46 -14.48 2.45
N MET A 221 20.76 -14.59 2.79
CA MET A 221 21.19 -15.42 3.93
C MET A 221 20.56 -14.94 5.24
N SER A 222 20.60 -13.63 5.52
CA SER A 222 19.95 -13.03 6.69
C SER A 222 18.44 -13.34 6.73
N ILE A 223 17.74 -13.27 5.59
CA ILE A 223 16.32 -13.65 5.51
C ILE A 223 16.12 -15.13 5.88
N PHE A 224 16.95 -16.03 5.35
CA PHE A 224 16.82 -17.46 5.66
C PHE A 224 17.07 -17.75 7.14
N GLU A 225 18.07 -17.14 7.76
CA GLU A 225 18.33 -17.26 9.19
C GLU A 225 17.11 -16.85 10.02
N ARG A 226 16.44 -15.75 9.65
CA ARG A 226 15.22 -15.30 10.34
C ARG A 226 14.04 -16.25 10.14
N VAL A 227 13.87 -16.75 8.91
CA VAL A 227 12.81 -17.72 8.63
C VAL A 227 13.05 -19.00 9.43
N GLU A 228 14.30 -19.49 9.48
CA GLU A 228 14.67 -20.66 10.27
C GLU A 228 14.46 -20.43 11.78
N GLU A 229 14.72 -19.22 12.27
CA GLU A 229 14.49 -18.84 13.67
C GLU A 229 13.01 -18.73 14.05
N PHE A 230 12.18 -18.08 13.22
CA PHE A 230 10.81 -17.71 13.60
C PHE A 230 9.72 -18.60 12.99
N ARG A 231 9.96 -19.18 11.80
CA ARG A 231 8.99 -19.98 11.02
C ARG A 231 9.71 -21.05 10.17
N PRO A 232 10.44 -22.00 10.78
CA PRO A 232 11.28 -22.97 10.06
C PRO A 232 10.49 -23.84 9.06
N GLU A 233 9.19 -24.02 9.29
CA GLU A 233 8.30 -24.80 8.41
C GLU A 233 8.20 -24.26 6.98
N ILE A 234 8.51 -22.98 6.76
CA ILE A 234 8.54 -22.38 5.41
C ILE A 234 9.67 -22.99 4.57
N LEU A 235 10.79 -23.38 5.21
CA LEU A 235 11.96 -23.94 4.52
C LEU A 235 11.92 -25.47 4.46
N SER A 236 11.25 -26.13 5.40
CA SER A 236 11.31 -27.59 5.61
C SER A 236 10.39 -28.42 4.70
N GLN A 237 9.50 -27.81 3.91
CA GLN A 237 8.71 -28.52 2.90
C GLN A 237 9.65 -29.15 1.86
N THR A 238 10.02 -30.41 2.01
CA THR A 238 11.09 -31.03 1.22
C THR A 238 10.48 -31.78 0.05
N ASP A 239 10.68 -31.30 -1.18
CA ASP A 239 10.56 -32.15 -2.37
C ASP A 239 11.85 -32.98 -2.48
N ALA A 240 11.72 -34.30 -2.38
CA ALA A 240 12.81 -35.26 -2.26
C ALA A 240 13.79 -35.34 -3.46
N TYR A 241 13.73 -34.44 -4.44
CA TYR A 241 14.34 -34.62 -5.76
C TYR A 241 15.08 -33.41 -6.36
N SER A 242 15.64 -32.50 -5.56
CA SER A 242 16.30 -31.33 -6.17
C SER A 242 17.58 -30.87 -5.47
N ASP A 243 18.67 -30.93 -6.23
CA ASP A 243 20.00 -30.44 -5.89
C ASP A 243 20.10 -28.90 -5.91
N GLY A 244 18.99 -28.20 -6.14
CA GLY A 244 18.88 -26.75 -6.23
C GLY A 244 18.42 -26.08 -4.91
N ARG A 245 19.16 -26.28 -3.82
CA ARG A 245 18.74 -25.85 -2.46
C ARG A 245 18.54 -24.32 -2.31
N GLY A 246 19.27 -23.49 -3.06
CA GLY A 246 19.21 -22.02 -2.96
C GLY A 246 17.99 -21.39 -3.64
N PRO A 247 17.77 -21.63 -4.96
CA PRO A 247 16.62 -21.10 -5.69
C PRO A 247 15.27 -21.50 -5.10
N GLN A 248 15.14 -22.72 -4.58
CA GLN A 248 13.90 -23.19 -3.97
C GLN A 248 13.59 -22.51 -2.63
N LYS A 249 14.60 -22.29 -1.78
CA LYS A 249 14.40 -21.54 -0.52
C LYS A 249 13.88 -20.12 -0.80
N ARG A 250 14.43 -19.44 -1.81
CA ARG A 250 13.94 -18.11 -2.22
C ARG A 250 12.49 -18.16 -2.66
N HIS A 251 12.17 -19.09 -3.56
CA HIS A 251 10.81 -19.27 -4.07
C HIS A 251 9.79 -19.47 -2.94
N ARG A 252 10.11 -20.32 -1.95
CA ARG A 252 9.23 -20.58 -0.79
C ARG A 252 9.02 -19.33 0.07
N VAL A 253 10.08 -18.60 0.39
CA VAL A 253 9.96 -17.36 1.19
C VAL A 253 9.15 -16.32 0.42
N VAL A 254 9.40 -16.13 -0.88
CA VAL A 254 8.63 -15.21 -1.73
C VAL A 254 7.16 -15.62 -1.82
N ALA A 255 6.87 -16.92 -1.97
CA ALA A 255 5.51 -17.43 -1.97
C ALA A 255 4.79 -17.16 -0.64
N TYR A 256 5.48 -17.37 0.49
CA TYR A 256 4.94 -17.07 1.82
C TYR A 256 4.60 -15.59 1.98
N VAL A 257 5.53 -14.67 1.69
CA VAL A 257 5.27 -13.22 1.88
C VAL A 257 4.24 -12.66 0.91
N ARG A 258 4.01 -13.31 -0.24
CA ARG A 258 2.92 -12.94 -1.17
C ARG A 258 1.54 -13.13 -0.54
N THR A 259 1.37 -14.11 0.34
CA THR A 259 0.12 -14.33 1.07
C THR A 259 0.12 -13.73 2.48
N HIS A 260 1.25 -13.18 2.94
CA HIS A 260 1.44 -12.53 4.25
C HIS A 260 2.09 -11.14 4.06
N PRO A 261 1.38 -10.20 3.40
CA PRO A 261 1.95 -8.90 3.05
C PRO A 261 2.31 -8.03 4.27
N GLU A 262 1.77 -8.33 5.46
CA GLU A 262 2.13 -7.71 6.74
C GLU A 262 3.62 -7.83 7.07
N GLU A 263 4.28 -8.91 6.64
CA GLU A 263 5.71 -9.15 6.85
C GLU A 263 6.58 -8.08 6.18
N LEU A 264 6.05 -7.47 5.12
CA LEU A 264 6.74 -6.47 4.31
C LEU A 264 6.46 -5.03 4.80
N ARG A 265 5.62 -4.85 5.82
CA ARG A 265 5.24 -3.51 6.30
C ARG A 265 6.11 -3.07 7.48
N PRO A 266 6.35 -1.75 7.67
CA PRO A 266 7.05 -1.27 8.85
C PRO A 266 6.36 -1.78 10.11
N PHE A 267 7.11 -2.33 11.06
CA PHE A 267 6.55 -2.86 12.30
C PHE A 267 7.49 -2.60 13.47
N SER A 268 6.94 -2.11 14.58
CA SER A 268 7.68 -1.90 15.83
C SER A 268 7.56 -3.13 16.72
N TRP A 269 8.69 -3.77 17.00
CA TRP A 269 8.74 -4.97 17.86
C TRP A 269 8.75 -4.64 19.36
N GLY A 270 8.66 -3.35 19.72
CA GLY A 270 8.97 -2.86 21.05
C GLY A 270 10.45 -3.08 21.40
N ALA A 271 10.90 -2.46 22.49
CA ALA A 271 12.22 -2.77 23.06
C ALA A 271 12.15 -4.13 23.77
N THR A 272 12.01 -5.24 23.03
CA THR A 272 12.42 -6.53 23.58
C THR A 272 13.94 -6.53 23.56
N ARG A 273 14.56 -6.05 24.65
CA ARG A 273 15.95 -6.37 24.96
C ARG A 273 16.07 -7.90 24.88
N ARG A 274 16.82 -8.40 23.91
CA ARG A 274 17.50 -9.69 24.08
C ARG A 274 18.69 -9.46 24.98
#